data_AF-A0AB39V2A7-F1
#
_entry.id   AF-A0AB39V2A7-F1
#
_cell.length_a   1.000
_cell.length_b   1.000
_cell.length_c   1.000
_cell.angle_alpha   90.00
_cell.angle_beta   90.00
_cell.angle_gamma   90.00
#
_symmetry.space_group_name_H-M   'P 1'
#
loop_
_entity.id
_entity.type
_entity.pdbx_description
1 polymer ?
#
loop_
_entity_poly.entity_id
_entity_poly.type
_entity_poly.pdbx_seq_one_letter_code
_entity_poly.pdbx_strand_id
1 'polypeptide(L)'
;MKKFIKVSAILGLVIITIVAIKYQSDKLEKKKGNNQEIQEKQQQEILDMCRTNKVMKIYSENDGENFYVVLENKNIYKIDEDKLGNYTIGEYCK
;
A
#
# COMPACT_ATOMS: atom_id res chain seq x y z
N MET A 1 3.18 9.07 54.75
CA MET A 1 3.60 9.90 53.60
C MET A 1 4.49 9.16 52.58
N LYS A 2 5.52 8.39 52.97
CA LYS A 2 6.41 7.66 52.03
C LYS A 2 5.73 6.66 51.07
N LYS A 3 4.65 5.98 51.49
CA LYS A 3 3.94 4.98 50.65
C LYS A 3 3.12 5.61 49.50
N PHE A 4 2.52 6.79 49.72
CA PHE A 4 1.72 7.49 48.71
C PHE A 4 2.57 8.06 47.56
N ILE A 5 3.78 8.54 47.88
CA ILE A 5 4.71 9.06 46.87
C ILE A 5 5.13 7.93 45.90
N LYS A 6 5.36 6.71 46.42
CA LYS A 6 5.71 5.55 45.58
C LYS A 6 4.57 5.12 44.65
N VAL A 7 3.32 5.15 45.12
CA VAL A 7 2.14 4.78 44.29
C VAL A 7 1.88 5.83 43.19
N SER A 8 2.05 7.12 43.51
CA SER A 8 1.92 8.22 42.53
C SER A 8 2.97 8.14 41.42
N ALA A 9 4.23 7.85 41.76
CA ALA A 9 5.30 7.68 40.78
C ALA A 9 5.06 6.49 39.83
N ILE A 10 4.51 5.39 40.33
CA ILE A 10 4.18 4.21 39.51
C ILE A 10 3.02 4.51 38.55
N LEU A 11 1.96 5.19 39.01
CA LEU A 11 0.85 5.58 38.13
C LEU A 11 1.29 6.55 37.02
N GLY A 12 2.15 7.52 37.34
CA GLY A 12 2.68 8.46 36.34
C GLY A 12 3.47 7.76 35.23
N LEU A 13 4.30 6.77 35.57
CA LEU A 13 5.07 6.00 34.59
C LEU A 13 4.19 5.16 33.66
N VAL A 14 3.07 4.61 34.16
CA VAL A 14 2.13 3.84 33.34
C VAL A 14 1.41 4.72 32.31
N ILE A 15 1.04 5.95 32.66
CA ILE A 15 0.35 6.85 31.73
C ILE A 15 1.29 7.28 30.59
N ILE A 16 2.55 7.61 30.91
CA ILE A 16 3.53 8.05 29.91
C ILE A 16 3.80 6.96 28.88
N THR A 17 3.88 5.69 29.31
CA THR A 17 4.10 4.56 28.40
C THR A 17 2.92 4.34 27.45
N ILE A 18 1.67 4.43 27.93
CA ILE A 18 0.47 4.29 27.08
C ILE A 18 0.39 5.40 26.02
N VAL A 19 0.70 6.64 26.38
CA VAL A 19 0.69 7.78 25.43
C VAL A 19 1.76 7.60 24.34
N ALA A 20 2.97 7.16 24.72
CA ALA A 20 4.04 6.89 23.76
C ALA A 20 3.69 5.75 22.78
N ILE A 21 3.03 4.68 23.26
CA ILE A 21 2.58 3.56 22.43
C ILE A 21 1.52 4.01 21.40
N LYS A 22 0.53 4.82 21.83
CA LYS A 22 -0.49 5.37 20.91
C LYS A 22 0.13 6.24 19.83
N TYR A 23 1.02 7.16 20.21
CA TYR A 23 1.69 8.05 19.26
C TYR A 23 2.50 7.30 18.18
N GLN A 24 3.22 6.23 18.57
CA GLN A 24 3.93 5.38 17.62
C GLN A 24 2.99 4.63 16.68
N SER A 25 1.85 4.16 17.21
CA SER A 25 0.82 3.45 16.43
C SER A 25 0.17 4.36 15.38
N ASP A 26 -0.26 5.56 15.77
CA ASP A 26 -0.83 6.56 14.85
C ASP A 26 0.15 6.94 13.71
N LYS A 27 1.44 7.06 14.03
CA LYS A 27 2.47 7.38 13.04
C LYS A 27 2.70 6.23 12.05
N LEU A 28 2.62 4.98 12.53
CA LEU A 28 2.69 3.77 11.71
C LEU A 28 1.47 3.62 10.81
N GLU A 29 0.27 3.85 11.33
CA GLU A 29 -0.98 3.80 10.56
C GLU A 29 -1.00 4.86 9.45
N LYS A 30 -0.58 6.10 9.75
CA LYS A 30 -0.45 7.16 8.74
C LYS A 30 0.56 6.81 7.64
N LYS A 31 1.71 6.24 8.00
CA LYS A 31 2.69 5.77 7.00
C LYS A 31 2.13 4.66 6.12
N LYS A 32 1.40 3.71 6.72
CA LYS A 32 0.76 2.61 5.98
C LYS A 32 -0.32 3.12 5.03
N GLY A 33 -1.17 4.05 5.49
CA GLY A 33 -2.19 4.70 4.66
C GLY A 33 -1.60 5.46 3.48
N ASN A 34 -0.55 6.25 3.70
CA ASN A 34 0.12 7.01 2.63
C ASN A 34 0.75 6.09 1.58
N ASN A 35 1.40 5.00 2.00
CA ASN A 35 1.98 4.04 1.04
C ASN A 35 0.91 3.34 0.20
N GLN A 36 -0.23 3.00 0.81
CA GLN A 36 -1.35 2.40 0.10
C GLN A 36 -1.96 3.38 -0.91
N GLU A 37 -2.15 4.64 -0.53
CA GLU A 37 -2.65 5.68 -1.44
C GLU A 37 -1.72 5.89 -2.65
N ILE A 38 -0.40 5.86 -2.43
CA ILE A 38 0.58 5.97 -3.52
C ILE A 38 0.48 4.76 -4.45
N GLN A 39 0.34 3.55 -3.91
CA GLN A 39 0.20 2.33 -4.71
C GLN A 39 -1.10 2.35 -5.53
N GLU A 40 -2.22 2.73 -4.92
CA GLU A 40 -3.51 2.85 -5.61
C GLU A 40 -3.46 3.87 -6.75
N LYS A 41 -2.80 5.01 -6.53
CA LYS A 41 -2.56 6.02 -7.59
C LYS A 41 -1.74 5.46 -8.74
N GLN A 42 -0.66 4.73 -8.46
CA GLN A 42 0.16 4.10 -9.50
C GLN A 42 -0.64 3.08 -10.32
N GLN A 43 -1.45 2.25 -9.68
CA GLN A 43 -2.33 1.31 -10.39
C GLN A 43 -3.32 2.03 -11.31
N GLN A 44 -3.88 3.15 -10.85
CA GLN A 44 -4.80 3.96 -11.64
C GLN A 44 -4.11 4.61 -12.84
N GLU A 45 -2.88 5.12 -12.68
CA GLU A 45 -2.09 5.67 -13.78
C GLU A 45 -1.81 4.62 -14.87
N ILE A 46 -1.50 3.37 -14.47
CA ILE A 46 -1.31 2.26 -15.42
C ILE A 46 -2.60 1.97 -16.19
N LEU A 47 -3.74 1.97 -15.49
CA LEU A 47 -5.04 1.77 -16.12
C LEU A 47 -5.37 2.90 -17.11
N ASP A 48 -5.06 4.15 -16.77
CA ASP A 48 -5.27 5.30 -17.66
C ASP A 48 -4.35 5.25 -18.88
N MET A 49 -3.10 4.81 -18.74
CA MET A 49 -2.23 4.55 -19.88
C MET A 49 -2.80 3.45 -20.78
N CYS A 50 -3.39 2.40 -20.20
CA CYS A 50 -4.00 1.30 -20.94
C CYS A 50 -5.28 1.73 -21.72
N ARG A 51 -5.93 2.84 -21.35
CA ARG A 51 -7.04 3.42 -22.14
C ARG A 51 -6.59 4.00 -23.47
N THR A 52 -5.30 4.31 -23.61
CA THR A 52 -4.72 4.89 -24.83
C THR A 52 -3.66 4.01 -25.49
N ASN A 53 -3.24 2.93 -24.81
CA ASN A 53 -2.26 1.96 -25.31
C ASN A 53 -2.81 0.54 -25.10
N LYS A 54 -2.92 -0.25 -26.17
CA LYS A 54 -3.46 -1.62 -26.05
C LYS A 54 -2.57 -2.50 -25.18
N VAL A 55 -3.18 -3.43 -24.48
CA VAL A 55 -2.45 -4.50 -23.80
C VAL A 55 -1.86 -5.44 -24.84
N MET A 56 -0.54 -5.52 -24.88
CA MET A 56 0.19 -6.40 -25.81
C MET A 56 0.44 -7.77 -25.20
N LYS A 57 0.72 -7.82 -23.88
CA LYS A 57 1.04 -9.06 -23.17
C LYS A 57 0.73 -8.92 -21.69
N ILE A 58 0.31 -10.01 -21.07
CA ILE A 58 0.23 -10.15 -19.61
C ILE A 58 1.11 -11.35 -19.24
N TYR A 59 1.91 -11.24 -18.19
CA TYR A 59 2.69 -12.36 -17.68
C TYR A 59 2.85 -12.26 -16.16
N SER A 60 3.21 -13.38 -15.54
CA SER A 60 3.56 -13.45 -14.14
C SER A 60 5.00 -13.93 -13.94
N GLU A 61 5.61 -13.52 -12.82
CA GLU A 61 6.91 -13.99 -12.34
C GLU A 61 6.76 -14.61 -10.94
N ASN A 62 7.73 -15.42 -10.54
CA ASN A 62 7.76 -16.13 -9.25
C ASN A 62 6.45 -16.88 -8.96
N ASP A 63 6.05 -17.78 -9.86
CA ASP A 63 4.87 -18.63 -9.69
C ASP A 63 3.55 -17.88 -9.39
N GLY A 64 3.43 -16.64 -9.87
CA GLY A 64 2.22 -15.82 -9.69
C GLY A 64 2.31 -14.81 -8.54
N GLU A 65 3.46 -14.61 -7.90
CA GLU A 65 3.62 -13.54 -6.91
C GLU A 65 3.60 -12.14 -7.53
N ASN A 66 4.08 -12.01 -8.77
CA ASN A 66 4.16 -10.72 -9.46
C ASN A 66 3.47 -10.79 -10.81
N PHE A 67 2.64 -9.79 -11.13
CA PHE A 67 1.94 -9.68 -12.40
C PHE A 67 2.37 -8.44 -13.15
N TYR A 68 2.51 -8.57 -14.47
CA TYR A 68 2.98 -7.51 -15.33
C TYR A 68 2.11 -7.38 -16.58
N VAL A 69 1.88 -6.14 -16.99
CA VAL A 69 1.23 -5.79 -18.25
C VAL A 69 2.23 -5.06 -19.15
N VAL A 70 2.30 -5.49 -20.41
CA VAL A 70 3.03 -4.79 -21.48
C VAL A 70 2.01 -4.04 -22.31
N LEU A 71 2.18 -2.73 -22.42
CA LEU A 71 1.32 -1.89 -23.25
C LEU A 71 1.96 -1.63 -24.63
N GLU A 72 1.18 -1.10 -25.56
CA GLU A 72 1.60 -0.79 -26.95
C GLU A 72 2.77 0.19 -27.04
N ASN A 73 2.94 1.05 -26.03
CA ASN A 73 4.12 1.90 -25.85
C ASN A 73 5.42 1.12 -25.51
N LYS A 74 5.36 -0.21 -25.46
CA LYS A 74 6.46 -1.15 -25.13
C LYS A 74 6.97 -1.06 -23.69
N ASN A 75 6.28 -0.33 -22.83
CA ASN A 75 6.59 -0.28 -21.41
C ASN A 75 5.95 -1.44 -20.68
N ILE A 76 6.62 -1.86 -19.60
CA ILE A 76 6.21 -2.96 -18.73
C ILE A 76 5.85 -2.37 -17.37
N TYR A 77 4.65 -2.68 -16.90
CA TYR A 77 4.15 -2.17 -15.62
C TYR A 77 3.79 -3.34 -14.73
N LYS A 78 4.24 -3.28 -13.47
CA LYS A 78 3.79 -4.21 -12.44
C LYS A 78 2.38 -3.81 -12.01
N ILE A 79 1.46 -4.77 -11.98
CA ILE A 79 0.07 -4.58 -11.57
C ILE A 79 -0.24 -5.47 -10.37
N ASP A 80 -1.21 -5.05 -9.59
CA ASP A 80 -1.73 -5.86 -8.48
C ASP A 80 -2.65 -6.96 -9.04
N GLU A 81 -2.66 -8.13 -8.41
CA GLU A 81 -3.45 -9.29 -8.83
C GLU A 81 -4.96 -8.97 -8.91
N ASP A 82 -5.46 -8.17 -7.98
CA ASP A 82 -6.87 -7.75 -7.94
C ASP A 82 -7.26 -6.87 -9.14
N LYS A 83 -6.27 -6.26 -9.81
CA LYS A 83 -6.50 -5.43 -11.01
C LYS A 83 -6.37 -6.20 -12.31
N LEU A 84 -5.94 -7.47 -12.29
CA LEU A 84 -5.68 -8.24 -13.51
C LEU A 84 -6.88 -8.30 -14.46
N GLY A 85 -8.10 -8.39 -13.90
CA GLY A 85 -9.35 -8.44 -14.66
C GLY A 85 -9.67 -7.18 -15.48
N ASN A 86 -8.95 -6.08 -15.27
CA ASN A 86 -9.11 -4.86 -16.06
C ASN A 86 -8.30 -4.88 -17.37
N TYR A 87 -7.40 -5.86 -17.54
CA TYR A 87 -6.48 -5.95 -18.66
C TYR A 87 -6.82 -7.13 -19.56
N THR A 88 -7.09 -6.87 -20.84
CA THR A 88 -7.38 -7.90 -21.85
C THR A 88 -6.44 -7.75 -23.02
N ILE A 89 -5.70 -8.81 -23.36
CA ILE A 89 -4.71 -8.81 -24.44
C ILE A 89 -5.40 -8.42 -25.76
N GLY A 90 -4.82 -7.46 -26.48
CA GLY A 90 -5.32 -6.91 -27.74
C GLY A 90 -6.31 -5.77 -27.58
N GLU A 91 -6.74 -5.45 -26.36
CA GLU A 91 -7.74 -4.42 -26.07
C GLU A 91 -7.18 -3.23 -25.29
N TYR A 92 -7.93 -2.12 -25.30
CA TYR A 92 -7.74 -1.01 -24.37
C TYR A 92 -8.50 -1.32 -23.08
N CYS A 93 -8.00 -0.83 -21.93
CA CYS A 93 -8.68 -1.02 -20.66
C CYS A 93 -9.95 -0.18 -20.55
N LYS A 94 -10.93 -0.67 -19.78
CA LYS A 94 -12.21 0.02 -19.47
C LYS A 94 -12.07 0.83 -18.18
#